data_AF-A0A3B4XH32-F1
#
_entry.id   AF-A0A3B4XH32-F1
#
_cell.length_a   1.000
_cell.length_b   1.000
_cell.length_c   1.000
_cell.angle_alpha   90.00
_cell.angle_beta   90.00
_cell.angle_gamma   90.00
#
_symmetry.space_group_name_H-M   'P 1'
#
loop_
_entity.id
_entity.type
_entity.pdbx_description
1 polymer ?
#
loop_
_entity_poly.entity_id
_entity_poly.type
_entity_poly.pdbx_seq_one_letter_code
_entity_poly.pdbx_strand_id
1 'polypeptide(L)'
;MQKKLGQGCFGDVWMGMWNGTTKVAVKTLKPGTMSPEAFLEEAQIMKRLRHDKLVQLYAVVSEEPIYIITEFMSQGIRLSKLSCL
;
A
#
# COMPACT_ATOMS: atom_id res chain seq x y z
N MET A 1 -3.70 -6.35 11.53
CA MET A 1 -2.65 -5.31 11.43
C MET A 1 -1.88 -5.27 12.75
N GLN A 2 -0.56 -5.05 12.76
CA GLN A 2 0.28 -5.14 13.98
C GLN A 2 0.71 -3.78 14.54
N LYS A 3 1.09 -2.82 13.68
CA LYS A 3 1.62 -1.52 14.13
C LYS A 3 1.30 -0.41 13.14
N LYS A 4 0.81 0.75 13.59
CA LYS A 4 0.69 1.93 12.73
C LYS A 4 2.10 2.44 12.40
N LEU A 5 2.39 2.56 11.11
CA LEU A 5 3.67 3.05 10.62
C LEU A 5 3.61 4.57 10.40
N GLY A 6 2.49 5.07 9.88
CA GLY A 6 2.31 6.50 9.66
C GLY A 6 0.91 6.85 9.16
N GLN A 7 0.72 8.14 8.90
CA GLN A 7 -0.47 8.69 8.30
C GLN A 7 -0.04 9.56 7.11
N GLY A 8 -0.64 9.33 5.95
CA GLY A 8 -0.46 10.14 4.74
C GLY A 8 -1.72 10.92 4.40
N CYS A 9 -1.67 11.69 3.31
CA CYS A 9 -2.79 12.51 2.83
C CYS A 9 -4.04 11.67 2.54
N PHE A 10 -3.85 10.45 2.04
CA PHE A 10 -4.93 9.58 1.56
C PHE A 10 -5.38 8.53 2.59
N GLY A 11 -4.74 8.44 3.76
CA GLY A 11 -5.11 7.52 4.82
C GLY A 11 -3.93 7.02 5.65
N ASP A 12 -4.11 5.90 6.34
CA ASP A 12 -3.14 5.38 7.30
C ASP A 12 -2.32 4.24 6.69
N VAL A 13 -1.06 4.13 7.13
CA VAL A 13 -0.16 3.04 6.75
C VAL A 13 0.12 2.18 7.96
N TRP A 14 -0.05 0.87 7.80
CA TRP A 14 0.06 -0.12 8.85
C TRP A 14 1.07 -1.21 8.47
N MET A 15 1.82 -1.70 9.44
CA MET A 15 2.60 -2.92 9.32
C MET A 15 1.68 -4.11 9.52
N GLY A 16 1.76 -5.08 8.61
CA GLY A 16 1.03 -6.32 8.66
C GLY A 16 1.91 -7.53 8.38
N MET A 17 1.31 -8.70 8.49
CA MET A 17 1.90 -9.97 8.08
C MET A 17 0.95 -10.62 7.07
N TRP A 18 1.45 -10.92 5.89
CA TRP A 18 0.74 -11.65 4.85
C TRP A 18 1.07 -13.15 4.95
N ASN A 19 0.04 -14.00 4.98
CA ASN A 19 0.15 -15.45 5.15
C ASN A 19 1.03 -15.89 6.35
N GLY A 20 1.14 -15.05 7.39
CA GLY A 20 1.92 -15.35 8.59
C GLY A 20 3.46 -15.27 8.42
N THR A 21 3.98 -15.14 7.20
CA THR A 21 5.42 -15.23 6.93
C THR A 21 6.01 -13.95 6.34
N THR A 22 5.23 -13.19 5.58
CA THR A 22 5.74 -12.05 4.81
C THR A 22 5.33 -10.73 5.45
N LYS A 23 6.31 -9.91 5.86
CA LYS A 23 6.02 -8.56 6.37
C LYS A 23 5.53 -7.68 5.23
N VAL A 24 4.42 -6.98 5.45
CA VAL A 24 3.79 -6.10 4.44
C VAL A 24 3.48 -4.73 5.03
N ALA A 25 3.45 -3.72 4.16
CA ALA A 25 2.85 -2.44 4.45
C ALA A 25 1.44 -2.40 3.84
N VAL A 26 0.45 -2.10 4.67
CA VAL A 26 -0.96 -1.97 4.29
C VAL A 26 -1.37 -0.51 4.39
N LYS A 27 -1.66 0.10 3.24
CA LYS A 27 -2.20 1.46 3.17
C LYS A 27 -3.71 1.40 3.04
N THR A 28 -4.40 2.14 3.89
CA THR A 28 -5.85 2.35 3.79
C THR A 28 -6.12 3.64 3.03
N LEU A 29 -7.11 3.64 2.15
CA LEU A 29 -7.62 4.87 1.54
C LEU A 29 -8.93 5.27 2.23
N LYS A 30 -9.10 6.57 2.46
CA LYS A 30 -10.37 7.10 2.96
C LYS A 30 -11.44 6.98 1.86
N PRO A 31 -12.71 6.67 2.21
CA PRO A 31 -13.82 6.69 1.26
C PRO A 31 -13.89 8.03 0.52
N GLY A 32 -14.23 7.98 -0.76
CA GLY A 32 -14.32 9.18 -1.62
C GLY A 32 -12.98 9.79 -2.06
N THR A 33 -11.84 9.16 -1.75
CA THR A 33 -10.53 9.62 -2.25
C THR A 33 -10.37 9.37 -3.75
N MET A 34 -10.90 8.25 -4.25
CA MET A 34 -10.76 7.79 -5.63
C MET A 34 -11.89 6.83 -5.98
N SER A 35 -12.34 6.82 -7.23
CA SER A 35 -13.27 5.79 -7.73
C SER A 35 -12.58 4.42 -7.79
N PRO A 36 -13.23 3.32 -7.38
CA PRO A 36 -12.65 1.96 -7.43
C PRO A 36 -12.10 1.58 -8.81
N GLU A 37 -12.73 2.04 -9.89
CA GLU A 37 -12.34 1.76 -11.28
C GLU A 37 -10.98 2.38 -11.61
N ALA A 38 -10.83 3.68 -11.39
CA ALA A 38 -9.56 4.38 -11.60
C ALA A 38 -8.45 3.82 -10.70
N PHE A 39 -8.79 3.44 -9.46
CA PHE A 39 -7.83 2.81 -8.55
C PHE A 39 -7.34 1.47 -9.08
N LEU A 40 -8.24 0.62 -9.59
CA LEU A 40 -7.89 -0.66 -10.18
C LEU A 40 -7.01 -0.49 -11.42
N GLU A 41 -7.28 0.50 -12.25
CA GLU A 41 -6.47 0.79 -13.45
C GLU A 41 -5.03 1.16 -13.07
N GLU A 42 -4.84 2.08 -12.12
CA GLU A 42 -3.52 2.45 -11.59
C GLU A 42 -2.83 1.25 -10.90
N ALA A 43 -3.59 0.44 -10.15
CA ALA A 43 -3.07 -0.76 -9.51
C ALA A 43 -2.55 -1.79 -10.53
N GLN A 44 -3.16 -1.92 -11.71
CA GLN A 44 -2.66 -2.79 -12.77
C GLN A 44 -1.32 -2.29 -13.34
N ILE A 45 -1.16 -0.97 -13.46
CA ILE A 45 0.10 -0.37 -13.89
C ILE A 45 1.18 -0.63 -12.84
N MET A 46 0.90 -0.31 -11.57
CA MET A 46 1.82 -0.53 -10.45
C MET A 46 2.22 -2.00 -10.29
N LYS A 47 1.30 -2.94 -10.54
CA LYS A 47 1.57 -4.38 -10.47
C LYS A 47 2.62 -4.83 -11.50
N ARG A 48 2.70 -4.16 -12.64
CA ARG A 48 3.66 -4.46 -13.72
C ARG A 48 5.03 -3.83 -13.48
N LEU A 49 5.12 -2.78 -12.65
CA LEU A 49 6.37 -2.13 -12.30
C LEU A 49 7.16 -3.01 -11.31
N ARG A 50 8.20 -3.67 -11.81
CA ARG A 50 9.15 -4.44 -10.99
C ARG A 50 10.55 -3.87 -11.15
N HIS A 51 11.08 -3.32 -10.06
CA HIS A 51 12.43 -2.76 -10.04
C HIS A 51 12.95 -2.70 -8.61
N ASP A 52 14.23 -2.98 -8.37
CA ASP A 52 14.87 -3.00 -7.04
C ASP A 52 14.84 -1.66 -6.27
N LYS A 53 14.29 -0.61 -6.88
CA LYS A 53 14.18 0.76 -6.32
C LYS A 53 12.74 1.24 -6.24
N LEU A 54 11.78 0.43 -6.67
CA LEU A 54 10.35 0.69 -6.58
C LEU A 54 9.72 -0.25 -5.56
N VAL A 55 8.75 0.27 -4.83
CA VAL A 55 8.00 -0.52 -3.85
C VAL A 55 7.13 -1.52 -4.62
N GLN A 56 7.31 -2.81 -4.34
CA GLN A 56 6.52 -3.85 -4.99
C GLN A 56 5.08 -3.87 -4.44
N LEU A 57 4.10 -3.76 -5.35
CA LEU A 57 2.69 -4.03 -5.05
C LEU A 57 2.45 -5.55 -5.02
N TYR A 58 1.88 -6.05 -3.93
CA TYR A 58 1.50 -7.45 -3.79
C TYR A 58 0.03 -7.68 -4.13
N ALA A 59 -0.86 -6.89 -3.54
CA ALA A 59 -2.28 -7.04 -3.72
C ALA A 59 -3.02 -5.72 -3.45
N VAL A 60 -4.24 -5.65 -3.95
CA VAL A 60 -5.19 -4.59 -3.64
C VAL A 60 -6.53 -5.19 -3.27
N VAL A 61 -7.26 -4.54 -2.37
CA VAL A 61 -8.64 -4.84 -2.05
C VAL A 61 -9.45 -3.65 -2.54
N SER A 62 -10.30 -3.86 -3.54
CA SER A 62 -11.08 -2.82 -4.20
C SER A 62 -12.43 -2.54 -3.52
N GLU A 63 -12.85 -3.38 -2.58
CA GLU A 63 -14.03 -3.11 -1.76
C GLU A 63 -13.71 -2.05 -0.71
N GLU A 64 -14.63 -1.10 -0.48
CA GLU A 64 -14.41 -0.06 0.51
C GLU A 64 -14.39 -0.63 1.94
N PRO A 65 -13.44 -0.20 2.80
CA PRO A 65 -12.36 0.74 2.50
C PRO A 65 -11.23 0.07 1.69
N ILE A 66 -10.74 0.76 0.66
CA ILE A 66 -9.70 0.22 -0.24
C ILE A 66 -8.39 0.00 0.53
N TYR A 67 -7.79 -1.17 0.30
CA TYR A 67 -6.49 -1.53 0.86
C TYR A 67 -5.44 -1.73 -0.24
N ILE A 68 -4.25 -1.15 -0.04
CA ILE A 68 -3.07 -1.40 -0.85
C ILE A 68 -2.07 -2.19 -0.02
N ILE A 69 -1.70 -3.38 -0.48
CA ILE A 69 -0.71 -4.24 0.17
C ILE A 69 0.58 -4.23 -0.63
N THR A 70 1.65 -3.77 0.01
CA THR A 70 2.98 -3.61 -0.58
C THR A 70 4.06 -4.26 0.28
N GLU A 71 5.26 -4.37 -0.27
CA GLU A 71 6.42 -4.84 0.49
C GLU A 71 6.71 -3.95 1.70
N PHE A 72 7.12 -4.57 2.82
CA PHE A 72 7.58 -3.81 3.97
C PHE A 72 9.05 -3.42 3.84
N MET A 73 9.32 -2.12 3.70
CA MET A 73 10.66 -1.56 3.61
C MET A 73 11.24 -1.27 5.00
N SER A 74 12.13 -2.13 5.50
CA SER A 74 12.70 -2.01 6.86
C SER A 74 13.90 -1.06 6.99
N GLN A 75 14.53 -0.66 5.87
CA GLN A 75 15.78 0.10 5.87
C GLN A 75 15.73 1.27 4.86
N GLY A 76 15.95 2.50 5.33
CA GLY A 76 16.36 3.65 4.51
C GLY A 76 15.27 4.42 3.74
N ILE A 77 14.18 3.80 3.29
CA ILE A 77 13.09 4.53 2.62
C ILE A 77 12.01 4.89 3.63
N ARG A 78 12.17 6.13 4.12
CA ARG A 78 11.22 6.92 4.89
C ARG A 78 9.79 6.61 4.44
N LEU A 79 8.94 6.22 5.39
CA LEU A 79 7.49 5.96 5.25
C LEU A 79 6.75 7.05 4.46
N SER A 80 7.35 8.23 4.31
CA SER A 80 6.89 9.30 3.44
C SER A 80 6.74 8.89 1.96
N LYS A 81 7.52 7.94 1.42
CA LYS A 81 7.30 7.46 0.03
C LYS A 81 6.01 6.67 -0.13
N LEU A 82 5.66 5.84 0.84
CA LEU A 82 4.36 5.14 0.90
C LEU A 82 3.20 6.11 1.19
N SER A 83 3.48 7.24 1.84
CA SER A 83 2.46 8.26 2.11
C SER A 83 2.01 9.03 0.85
N CYS A 84 2.88 9.16 -0.16
CA CYS A 84 2.61 9.89 -1.42
C CYS A 84 2.14 9.01 -2.61
N LEU A 85 2.15 7.68 -2.50
CA LEU A 85 1.48 6.77 -3.44
C LEU A 85 0.01 6.62 -3.06
#